data_AF-A0A2D7ICK9-F1
#
_entry.id   AF-A0A2D7ICK9-F1
#
_cell.length_a   1.000
_cell.length_b   1.000
_cell.length_c   1.000
_cell.angle_alpha   90.00
_cell.angle_beta   90.00
_cell.angle_gamma   90.00
#
_symmetry.space_group_name_H-M   'P 1'
#
loop_
_entity.id
_entity.type
_entity.pdbx_description
1 polymer ?
#
loop_
_entity_poly.entity_id
_entity_poly.type
_entity_poly.pdbx_seq_one_letter_code
_entity_poly.pdbx_strand_id
1 'polypeptide(L)'
;MIFFAVPSVGQLKPDTLFGNDDHYGFLQTLVGKKYDRNIVSNLCKEYYGKINDRYWDQIITISNFLAFKKLNEKENFVNIPFLDFVSEQFDLDQKIISRFLFEYYLLMWQFPHPINSTQKIKFSGLLDISSFRLRKFEVNKPYISILKILFNLEQIEKGQGFLKDDEFYFLGVEFYRTEGKILFLDQVTEISEKIYKLRKNGGWTPFDEIKKKKLPHLSYPKGFLRNSFFLNVEKDIKLNNFAVKNEKNIENLLEGFSNLKFNFSSTINPRDLKLYNNFSNYLYDDNKFKVFEDLISFVQKDFKFSNPLVDFAAQNFNEEISKKYRIEKILSKIGNLDRKVIKRQRAEQHYLRQYIIDGETCECAICQKSFPSNLITTAHIKKRLKCNDDEKRDTNVIMPLCDMGCDRLFELKFLVVNSGFVKKGKNKKITDDLDKYMKPLIGKKCKYYNNKTKKYFEFHENES
;
A
#
# COMPACT_ATOMS: atom_id res chain seq x y z
N MET A 1 -5.19 -27.15 4.23
CA MET A 1 -6.38 -26.63 4.94
C MET A 1 -5.91 -25.69 6.04
N ILE A 2 -6.43 -24.47 6.14
CA ILE A 2 -5.93 -23.50 7.12
C ILE A 2 -6.86 -23.52 8.34
N PHE A 3 -6.34 -23.87 9.51
CA PHE A 3 -7.10 -23.81 10.75
C PHE A 3 -7.66 -22.39 10.94
N PHE A 4 -8.92 -22.32 11.40
CA PHE A 4 -9.64 -21.06 11.65
C PHE A 4 -9.77 -20.13 10.42
N ALA A 5 -9.55 -20.66 9.22
CA ALA A 5 -9.63 -19.91 7.97
C ALA A 5 -8.74 -18.65 7.90
N VAL A 6 -7.62 -18.64 8.62
CA VAL A 6 -6.59 -17.58 8.51
C VAL A 6 -5.98 -17.61 7.09
N PRO A 7 -5.57 -16.47 6.49
CA PRO A 7 -4.75 -16.46 5.27
C PRO A 7 -3.45 -17.25 5.42
N SER A 8 -2.83 -17.64 4.30
CA SER A 8 -1.69 -18.59 4.30
C SER A 8 -0.52 -18.16 5.23
N VAL A 9 0.12 -19.17 5.82
CA VAL A 9 0.88 -19.14 7.10
C VAL A 9 2.21 -18.35 7.07
N GLY A 10 2.49 -17.59 6.02
CA GLY A 10 3.70 -16.76 5.92
C GLY A 10 3.45 -15.26 5.75
N GLN A 11 2.20 -14.84 5.57
CA GLN A 11 1.87 -13.53 5.02
C GLN A 11 1.35 -12.51 6.05
N LEU A 12 0.99 -12.95 7.25
CA LEU A 12 0.55 -12.05 8.32
C LEU A 12 1.74 -11.68 9.19
N LYS A 13 2.56 -10.75 8.71
CA LYS A 13 3.71 -10.19 9.43
C LYS A 13 3.94 -8.71 9.04
N PRO A 14 4.64 -7.93 9.88
CA PRO A 14 4.94 -6.52 9.60
C PRO A 14 5.51 -6.24 8.21
N ASP A 15 6.52 -7.00 7.77
CA ASP A 15 7.17 -6.79 6.46
C ASP A 15 6.19 -6.87 5.28
N THR A 16 5.09 -7.61 5.44
CA THR A 16 4.09 -7.75 4.37
C THR A 16 3.23 -6.49 4.24
N LEU A 17 2.97 -5.78 5.34
CA LEU A 17 2.19 -4.54 5.31
C LEU A 17 3.03 -3.31 5.05
N PHE A 18 4.24 -3.24 5.61
CA PHE A 18 5.06 -2.02 5.66
C PHE A 18 6.50 -2.22 5.12
N GLY A 19 6.91 -3.45 4.86
CA GLY A 19 8.23 -3.75 4.29
C GLY A 19 8.22 -3.73 2.77
N ASN A 20 9.02 -4.60 2.14
CA ASN A 20 9.16 -4.63 0.68
C ASN A 20 7.85 -4.84 -0.10
N ASP A 21 6.88 -5.54 0.50
CA ASP A 21 5.57 -5.78 -0.10
C ASP A 21 4.59 -4.60 0.10
N ASP A 22 4.84 -3.74 1.10
CA ASP A 22 4.14 -2.48 1.38
C ASP A 22 2.64 -2.44 1.01
N HIS A 23 1.88 -3.45 1.46
CA HIS A 23 0.45 -3.55 1.14
C HIS A 23 -0.38 -2.41 1.74
N TYR A 24 0.04 -1.87 2.89
CA TYR A 24 -0.62 -0.71 3.46
C TYR A 24 -0.33 0.55 2.62
N GLY A 25 0.90 0.70 2.17
CA GLY A 25 1.31 1.77 1.29
C GLY A 25 0.51 1.90 0.01
N PHE A 26 0.24 0.76 -0.62
CA PHE A 26 -0.65 0.73 -1.78
C PHE A 26 -2.02 1.35 -1.46
N LEU A 27 -2.63 1.03 -0.31
CA LEU A 27 -3.93 1.60 0.06
C LEU A 27 -3.85 3.10 0.35
N GLN A 28 -2.75 3.61 0.91
CA GLN A 28 -2.55 5.05 1.10
C GLN A 28 -2.62 5.80 -0.25
N THR A 29 -2.19 5.20 -1.36
CA THR A 29 -2.31 5.79 -2.70
C THR A 29 -3.75 5.89 -3.23
N LEU A 30 -4.70 5.26 -2.55
CA LEU A 30 -6.11 5.21 -2.93
C LEU A 30 -6.99 6.15 -2.10
N VAL A 31 -6.48 6.73 -1.02
CA VAL A 31 -7.23 7.61 -0.12
C VAL A 31 -7.97 8.72 -0.89
N GLY A 32 -9.25 8.89 -0.56
CA GLY A 32 -10.19 9.81 -1.20
C GLY A 32 -10.81 9.31 -2.51
N LYS A 33 -10.28 8.26 -3.14
CA LYS A 33 -10.92 7.65 -4.33
C LYS A 33 -12.11 6.80 -3.91
N LYS A 34 -13.14 6.73 -4.77
CA LYS A 34 -14.23 5.77 -4.61
C LYS A 34 -13.71 4.35 -4.82
N TYR A 35 -14.18 3.41 -4.00
CA TYR A 35 -13.86 1.99 -4.18
C TYR A 35 -14.47 1.46 -5.48
N ASP A 36 -13.60 0.98 -6.37
CA ASP A 36 -13.96 0.23 -7.57
C ASP A 36 -12.96 -0.91 -7.73
N ARG A 37 -13.45 -2.16 -7.75
CA ARG A 37 -12.58 -3.33 -7.78
C ARG A 37 -11.71 -3.39 -9.05
N ASN A 38 -12.24 -3.02 -10.20
CA ASN A 38 -11.52 -3.09 -11.47
C ASN A 38 -10.41 -2.04 -11.51
N ILE A 39 -10.73 -0.81 -11.10
CA ILE A 39 -9.75 0.29 -11.02
C ILE A 39 -8.64 -0.06 -10.03
N VAL A 40 -9.00 -0.55 -8.84
CA VAL A 40 -8.03 -0.92 -7.81
C VAL A 40 -7.14 -2.07 -8.28
N SER A 41 -7.70 -3.07 -8.99
CA SER A 41 -6.90 -4.18 -9.54
C SER A 41 -5.86 -3.70 -10.56
N ASN A 42 -6.22 -2.73 -11.40
CA ASN A 42 -5.29 -2.14 -12.38
C ASN A 42 -4.19 -1.32 -11.68
N LEU A 43 -4.55 -0.50 -10.70
CA LEU A 43 -3.58 0.29 -9.92
C LEU A 43 -2.62 -0.60 -9.12
N CYS A 44 -3.09 -1.75 -8.63
CA CYS A 44 -2.23 -2.73 -7.96
C CYS A 44 -1.13 -3.25 -8.89
N LYS A 45 -1.49 -3.60 -10.14
CA LYS A 45 -0.51 -4.08 -11.13
C LYS A 45 0.59 -3.05 -11.39
N GLU A 46 0.21 -1.79 -11.48
CA GLU A 46 1.14 -0.67 -11.68
C GLU A 46 2.04 -0.47 -10.45
N TYR A 47 1.47 -0.40 -9.24
CA TYR A 47 2.21 -0.18 -7.99
C TYR A 47 3.30 -1.23 -7.75
N TYR A 48 2.99 -2.50 -7.99
CA TYR A 48 3.92 -3.60 -7.75
C TYR A 48 4.81 -3.95 -8.93
N GLY A 49 4.54 -3.40 -10.12
CA GLY A 49 5.20 -3.83 -11.36
C GLY A 49 5.00 -5.32 -11.68
N LYS A 50 3.92 -5.93 -11.17
CA LYS A 50 3.63 -7.37 -11.30
C LYS A 50 2.38 -7.57 -12.16
N ILE A 51 2.49 -8.40 -13.20
CA ILE A 51 1.37 -8.76 -14.09
C ILE A 51 0.56 -9.96 -13.53
N ASN A 52 1.01 -10.55 -12.41
CA ASN A 52 0.42 -11.78 -11.86
C ASN A 52 -0.87 -11.51 -11.06
N ASP A 53 -2.03 -11.87 -11.63
CA ASP A 53 -3.34 -11.75 -10.98
C ASP A 53 -3.44 -12.51 -9.64
N ARG A 54 -2.69 -13.60 -9.45
CA ARG A 54 -2.69 -14.34 -8.16
C ARG A 54 -2.09 -13.54 -7.02
N TYR A 55 -1.18 -12.59 -7.30
CA TYR A 55 -0.59 -11.74 -6.29
C TYR A 55 -1.62 -10.75 -5.73
N TRP A 56 -2.50 -10.25 -6.59
CA TRP A 56 -3.58 -9.35 -6.18
C TRP A 56 -4.62 -10.04 -5.29
N ASP A 57 -4.99 -11.28 -5.59
CA ASP A 57 -5.91 -12.06 -4.75
C ASP A 57 -5.35 -12.28 -3.33
N GLN A 58 -4.02 -12.39 -3.19
CA GLN A 58 -3.37 -12.48 -1.87
C GLN A 58 -3.51 -11.17 -1.10
N ILE A 59 -3.27 -10.03 -1.75
CA ILE A 59 -3.43 -8.70 -1.13
C ILE A 59 -4.86 -8.51 -0.66
N ILE A 60 -5.86 -8.78 -1.52
CA ILE A 60 -7.28 -8.70 -1.14
C ILE A 60 -7.58 -9.61 0.06
N THR A 61 -7.02 -10.82 0.08
CA THR A 61 -7.25 -11.76 1.18
C THR A 61 -6.71 -11.22 2.50
N ILE A 62 -5.51 -10.64 2.50
CA ILE A 62 -4.90 -10.00 3.68
C ILE A 62 -5.67 -8.73 4.06
N SER A 63 -6.03 -7.88 3.10
CA SER A 63 -6.87 -6.69 3.28
C SER A 63 -8.24 -6.97 3.85
N ASN A 64 -8.83 -8.10 3.48
CA ASN A 64 -10.08 -8.54 4.08
C ASN A 64 -9.86 -9.10 5.47
N PHE A 65 -8.85 -9.93 5.69
CA PHE A 65 -8.62 -10.50 7.02
C PHE A 65 -8.28 -9.42 8.07
N LEU A 66 -7.45 -8.45 7.72
CA LEU A 66 -7.03 -7.38 8.62
C LEU A 66 -7.92 -6.13 8.54
N ALA A 67 -8.98 -6.16 7.72
CA ALA A 67 -9.95 -5.08 7.55
C ALA A 67 -9.38 -3.66 7.29
N PHE A 68 -8.17 -3.53 6.72
CA PHE A 68 -7.47 -2.24 6.58
C PHE A 68 -7.84 -1.43 5.32
N LYS A 69 -8.84 -1.87 4.56
CA LYS A 69 -9.45 -1.16 3.42
C LYS A 69 -10.64 -0.32 3.88
N LYS A 70 -10.40 0.62 4.80
CA LYS A 70 -11.47 1.43 5.43
C LYS A 70 -12.13 2.35 4.40
N LEU A 71 -13.46 2.45 4.46
CA LEU A 71 -14.26 3.27 3.54
C LEU A 71 -15.15 4.23 4.34
N ASN A 72 -15.39 5.43 3.81
CA ASN A 72 -16.42 6.31 4.36
C ASN A 72 -17.82 5.96 3.84
N GLU A 73 -18.84 6.71 4.25
CA GLU A 73 -20.23 6.53 3.83
C GLU A 73 -20.45 6.67 2.32
N LYS A 74 -19.57 7.40 1.62
CA LYS A 74 -19.58 7.54 0.16
C LYS A 74 -18.78 6.46 -0.56
N GLU A 75 -18.35 5.43 0.17
CA GLU A 75 -17.49 4.33 -0.30
C GLU A 75 -16.11 4.79 -0.78
N ASN A 76 -15.64 5.95 -0.33
CA ASN A 76 -14.28 6.41 -0.63
C ASN A 76 -13.30 5.82 0.38
N PHE A 77 -12.11 5.46 -0.09
CA PHE A 77 -11.01 5.07 0.79
C PHE A 77 -10.69 6.18 1.79
N VAL A 78 -10.54 5.80 3.05
CA VAL A 78 -10.04 6.68 4.10
C VAL A 78 -8.83 6.03 4.77
N ASN A 79 -7.95 6.87 5.29
CA ASN A 79 -6.81 6.38 6.03
C ASN A 79 -7.26 5.78 7.37
N ILE A 80 -6.33 5.05 7.99
CA ILE A 80 -6.50 4.51 9.34
C ILE A 80 -5.37 5.14 10.16
N PRO A 81 -5.66 6.13 11.02
CA PRO A 81 -4.63 6.89 11.74
C PRO A 81 -3.56 6.03 12.41
N PHE A 82 -3.99 4.97 13.10
CA PHE A 82 -3.06 4.06 13.76
C PHE A 82 -2.14 3.32 12.78
N LEU A 83 -2.63 2.94 11.60
CA LEU A 83 -1.79 2.29 10.59
C LEU A 83 -0.87 3.28 9.88
N ASP A 84 -1.29 4.53 9.69
CA ASP A 84 -0.41 5.59 9.21
C ASP A 84 0.76 5.80 10.17
N PHE A 85 0.47 5.91 11.47
CA PHE A 85 1.48 5.99 12.52
C PHE A 85 2.42 4.77 12.50
N VAL A 86 1.88 3.55 12.47
CA VAL A 86 2.71 2.33 12.43
C VAL A 86 3.59 2.30 11.18
N SER A 87 3.07 2.71 10.02
CA SER A 87 3.84 2.79 8.77
C SER A 87 5.00 3.76 8.90
N GLU A 88 4.77 4.96 9.43
CA GLU A 88 5.81 5.98 9.62
C GLU A 88 6.89 5.52 10.62
N GLN A 89 6.49 4.88 11.72
CA GLN A 89 7.44 4.32 12.68
C GLN A 89 8.24 3.15 12.07
N PHE A 90 7.62 2.35 11.19
CA PHE A 90 8.31 1.27 10.50
C PHE A 90 9.39 1.81 9.54
N ASP A 91 9.10 2.89 8.82
CA ASP A 91 10.05 3.57 7.94
C ASP A 91 11.23 4.19 8.72
N LEU A 92 11.00 4.60 9.98
CA LEU A 92 12.03 5.06 10.92
C LEU A 92 12.79 3.91 11.62
N ASP A 93 12.67 2.68 11.13
CA ASP A 93 13.25 1.44 11.69
C ASP A 93 12.78 1.07 13.11
N GLN A 94 11.71 1.70 13.61
CA GLN A 94 11.07 1.36 14.90
C GLN A 94 10.13 0.15 14.76
N LYS A 95 10.68 -0.99 14.33
CA LYS A 95 9.92 -2.20 13.99
C LYS A 95 9.08 -2.77 15.14
N ILE A 96 9.40 -2.45 16.39
CA ILE A 96 8.63 -2.89 17.57
C ILE A 96 7.16 -2.43 17.51
N ILE A 97 6.91 -1.23 16.99
CA ILE A 97 5.56 -0.64 16.86
C ILE A 97 4.67 -1.50 15.96
N SER A 98 5.23 -1.99 14.85
CA SER A 98 4.51 -2.90 13.96
C SER A 98 4.21 -4.25 14.60
N ARG A 99 5.03 -4.72 15.54
CA ARG A 99 4.73 -5.94 16.31
C ARG A 99 3.55 -5.71 17.25
N PHE A 100 3.44 -4.54 17.88
CA PHE A 100 2.26 -4.20 18.68
C PHE A 100 0.99 -4.24 17.84
N LEU A 101 1.00 -3.72 16.62
CA LEU A 101 -0.15 -3.85 15.71
C LEU A 101 -0.55 -5.32 15.46
N PHE A 102 0.42 -6.22 15.26
CA PHE A 102 0.09 -7.62 15.02
C PHE A 102 -0.36 -8.37 16.29
N GLU A 103 0.13 -7.98 17.47
CA GLU A 103 -0.45 -8.42 18.75
C GLU A 103 -1.90 -7.98 18.88
N TYR A 104 -2.19 -6.71 18.55
CA TYR A 104 -3.56 -6.21 18.53
C TYR A 104 -4.45 -7.04 17.60
N TYR A 105 -3.99 -7.35 16.39
CA TYR A 105 -4.74 -8.21 15.47
C TYR A 105 -4.96 -9.62 16.02
N LEU A 106 -3.99 -10.19 16.73
CA LEU A 106 -4.15 -11.50 17.39
C LEU A 106 -5.21 -11.44 18.49
N LEU A 107 -5.20 -10.40 19.34
CA LEU A 107 -6.21 -10.18 20.39
C LEU A 107 -7.62 -9.94 19.83
N MET A 108 -7.70 -9.24 18.70
CA MET A 108 -8.97 -8.94 18.03
C MET A 108 -9.47 -10.10 17.17
N TRP A 109 -8.60 -11.06 16.83
CA TRP A 109 -8.93 -12.19 15.98
C TRP A 109 -10.13 -12.97 16.53
N GLN A 110 -11.15 -13.10 15.68
CA GLN A 110 -12.35 -13.88 15.97
C GLN A 110 -12.58 -14.95 14.91
N PHE A 111 -13.25 -16.01 15.32
CA PHE A 111 -13.83 -17.00 14.43
C PHE A 111 -15.33 -17.16 14.75
N PRO A 112 -16.23 -17.24 13.75
CA PRO A 112 -15.96 -17.07 12.33
C PRO A 112 -15.56 -15.62 11.98
N HIS A 113 -14.69 -15.50 10.97
CA HIS A 113 -14.28 -14.19 10.47
C HIS A 113 -15.40 -13.58 9.60
N PRO A 114 -15.83 -12.33 9.82
CA PRO A 114 -17.03 -11.76 9.21
C PRO A 114 -16.96 -11.68 7.68
N ILE A 115 -15.80 -11.30 7.15
CA ILE A 115 -15.55 -11.04 5.72
C ILE A 115 -14.66 -12.08 5.04
N ASN A 116 -14.56 -13.28 5.61
CA ASN A 116 -13.85 -14.37 4.95
C ASN A 116 -14.75 -15.04 3.90
N SER A 117 -14.22 -15.17 2.69
CA SER A 117 -14.93 -15.79 1.56
C SER A 117 -15.00 -17.31 1.65
N THR A 118 -14.12 -17.94 2.43
CA THR A 118 -14.15 -19.39 2.67
C THR A 118 -15.30 -19.72 3.63
N GLN A 119 -16.39 -20.25 3.06
CA GLN A 119 -17.66 -20.47 3.78
C GLN A 119 -17.91 -21.92 4.18
N LYS A 120 -17.31 -22.86 3.45
CA LYS A 120 -17.53 -24.30 3.62
C LYS A 120 -16.20 -25.03 3.57
N ILE A 121 -16.02 -25.97 4.49
CA ILE A 121 -14.94 -26.94 4.44
C ILE A 121 -15.59 -28.31 4.25
N LYS A 122 -15.12 -29.07 3.26
CA LYS A 122 -15.52 -30.46 3.07
C LYS A 122 -14.43 -31.35 3.67
N PHE A 123 -14.79 -32.12 4.68
CA PHE A 123 -13.94 -33.17 5.24
C PHE A 123 -14.32 -34.49 4.55
N SER A 124 -13.80 -34.74 3.35
CA SER A 124 -14.11 -36.01 2.65
C SER A 124 -13.47 -37.20 3.38
N GLY A 125 -14.29 -38.03 4.02
CA GLY A 125 -13.92 -39.38 4.48
C GLY A 125 -12.97 -39.51 5.68
N LEU A 126 -12.69 -38.43 6.42
CA LEU A 126 -11.55 -38.40 7.36
C LEU A 126 -11.90 -38.15 8.83
N LEU A 127 -13.07 -37.59 9.15
CA LEU A 127 -13.43 -37.22 10.52
C LEU A 127 -14.89 -37.54 10.92
N ASP A 128 -15.66 -38.27 10.10
CA ASP A 128 -17.14 -38.41 10.25
C ASP A 128 -17.87 -37.07 10.44
N ILE A 129 -17.26 -36.03 9.91
CA ILE A 129 -17.71 -34.65 10.02
C ILE A 129 -18.41 -34.27 8.71
N SER A 130 -19.68 -33.90 8.81
CA SER A 130 -20.43 -33.33 7.70
C SER A 130 -19.87 -31.96 7.27
N SER A 131 -20.21 -31.49 6.07
CA SER A 131 -19.74 -30.18 5.61
C SER A 131 -20.22 -29.05 6.53
N PHE A 132 -19.30 -28.35 7.19
CA PHE A 132 -19.66 -27.22 8.03
C PHE A 132 -19.87 -25.94 7.23
N ARG A 133 -20.87 -25.15 7.63
CA ARG A 133 -20.96 -23.74 7.27
C ARG A 133 -20.26 -22.93 8.36
N LEU A 134 -19.03 -22.48 8.09
CA LEU A 134 -18.16 -21.90 9.13
C LEU A 134 -18.81 -20.70 9.85
N ARG A 135 -19.55 -19.86 9.12
CA ARG A 135 -20.23 -18.67 9.67
C ARG A 135 -21.48 -18.98 10.51
N LYS A 136 -21.86 -20.25 10.65
CA LYS A 136 -22.90 -20.67 11.62
C LYS A 136 -22.34 -20.95 13.01
N PHE A 137 -21.01 -21.06 13.14
CA PHE A 137 -20.38 -21.27 14.44
C PHE A 137 -20.61 -20.02 15.27
N GLU A 138 -20.80 -20.20 16.57
CA GLU A 138 -20.81 -19.08 17.50
C GLU A 138 -19.42 -18.44 17.61
N VAL A 139 -19.41 -17.13 17.84
CA VAL A 139 -18.18 -16.33 17.82
C VAL A 139 -17.30 -16.66 19.02
N ASN A 140 -16.09 -17.15 18.72
CA ASN A 140 -15.01 -17.39 19.66
C ASN A 140 -13.78 -16.52 19.36
N LYS A 141 -12.83 -16.52 20.29
CA LYS A 141 -11.57 -15.78 20.27
C LYS A 141 -10.38 -16.74 20.27
N PRO A 142 -10.02 -17.33 19.12
CA PRO A 142 -9.07 -18.46 19.09
C PRO A 142 -7.75 -18.18 19.81
N TYR A 143 -7.15 -17.00 19.59
CA TYR A 143 -5.89 -16.64 20.23
C TYR A 143 -5.99 -16.56 21.75
N ILE A 144 -7.02 -15.88 22.26
CA ILE A 144 -7.25 -15.78 23.70
C ILE A 144 -7.46 -17.16 24.32
N SER A 145 -8.28 -18.01 23.67
CA SER A 145 -8.53 -19.37 24.14
C SER A 145 -7.26 -20.22 24.14
N ILE A 146 -6.43 -20.10 23.10
CA ILE A 146 -5.12 -20.78 23.03
C ILE A 146 -4.21 -20.30 24.18
N LEU A 147 -4.12 -18.99 24.43
CA LEU A 147 -3.34 -18.47 25.56
C LEU A 147 -3.85 -19.04 26.90
N LYS A 148 -5.16 -19.02 27.15
CA LYS A 148 -5.74 -19.58 28.38
C LYS A 148 -5.46 -21.08 28.52
N ILE A 149 -5.51 -21.85 27.44
CA ILE A 149 -5.14 -23.27 27.47
C ILE A 149 -3.69 -23.45 27.90
N LEU A 150 -2.77 -22.65 27.35
CA LEU A 150 -1.35 -22.71 27.69
C LEU A 150 -1.11 -22.28 29.15
N PHE A 151 -1.76 -21.22 29.63
CA PHE A 151 -1.68 -20.80 31.02
C PHE A 151 -2.20 -21.88 31.97
N ASN A 152 -3.36 -22.46 31.68
CA ASN A 152 -3.93 -23.55 32.47
C ASN A 152 -2.99 -24.76 32.52
N LEU A 153 -2.37 -25.13 31.39
CA LEU A 153 -1.37 -26.21 31.37
C LEU A 153 -0.16 -25.89 32.26
N GLU A 154 0.35 -24.66 32.21
CA GLU A 154 1.44 -24.21 33.08
C GLU A 154 1.07 -24.22 34.58
N GLN A 155 -0.20 -23.94 34.89
CA GLN A 155 -0.75 -24.01 36.25
C GLN A 155 -0.94 -25.46 36.73
N ILE A 156 -1.37 -26.37 35.85
CA ILE A 156 -1.52 -27.80 36.17
C ILE A 156 -0.18 -28.42 36.56
N GLU A 157 0.87 -28.19 35.75
CA GLU A 157 2.24 -28.59 36.06
C GLU A 157 3.22 -27.62 35.38
N LYS A 158 4.09 -27.00 36.18
CA LYS A 158 5.08 -26.03 35.68
C LYS A 158 5.91 -26.64 34.53
N GLY A 159 6.07 -25.89 33.45
CA GLY A 159 6.74 -26.32 32.22
C GLY A 159 5.85 -27.06 31.23
N GLN A 160 4.55 -27.26 31.52
CA GLN A 160 3.59 -27.84 30.58
C GLN A 160 2.85 -26.81 29.73
N GLY A 161 3.08 -25.51 29.93
CA GLY A 161 2.44 -24.39 29.22
C GLY A 161 2.85 -24.23 27.76
N PHE A 162 2.84 -25.33 27.00
CA PHE A 162 3.15 -25.34 25.58
C PHE A 162 2.18 -26.23 24.80
N LEU A 163 2.20 -26.13 23.47
CA LEU A 163 1.61 -27.12 22.55
C LEU A 163 2.65 -27.56 21.53
N LYS A 164 2.85 -28.89 21.39
CA LYS A 164 3.56 -29.48 20.25
C LYS A 164 2.72 -29.35 18.98
N ASP A 165 3.36 -29.51 17.82
CA ASP A 165 2.66 -29.51 16.54
C ASP A 165 1.45 -30.47 16.54
N ASP A 166 1.64 -31.74 16.95
CA ASP A 166 0.58 -32.76 16.99
C ASP A 166 -0.56 -32.41 17.97
N GLU A 167 -0.24 -31.73 19.07
CA GLU A 167 -1.22 -31.25 20.06
C GLU A 167 -2.05 -30.10 19.50
N PHE A 168 -1.43 -29.23 18.72
CA PHE A 168 -2.12 -28.16 18.01
C PHE A 168 -3.04 -28.74 16.93
N TYR A 169 -2.60 -29.79 16.21
CA TYR A 169 -3.46 -30.51 15.27
C TYR A 169 -4.68 -31.11 15.96
N PHE A 170 -4.48 -31.76 17.11
CA PHE A 170 -5.57 -32.29 17.92
C PHE A 170 -6.57 -31.18 18.29
N LEU A 171 -6.08 -30.08 18.85
CA LEU A 171 -6.92 -28.94 19.27
C LEU A 171 -7.78 -28.44 18.11
N GLY A 172 -7.19 -28.33 16.92
CA GLY A 172 -7.89 -27.90 15.74
C GLY A 172 -8.92 -28.93 15.22
N VAL A 173 -8.64 -30.24 15.32
CA VAL A 173 -9.63 -31.27 14.97
C VAL A 173 -10.82 -31.23 15.93
N GLU A 174 -10.56 -31.17 17.24
CA GLU A 174 -11.59 -31.07 18.26
C GLU A 174 -12.42 -29.80 18.07
N PHE A 175 -11.78 -28.67 17.72
CA PHE A 175 -12.47 -27.44 17.40
C PHE A 175 -13.56 -27.63 16.33
N TYR A 176 -13.26 -28.34 15.24
CA TYR A 176 -14.26 -28.61 14.22
C TYR A 176 -15.29 -29.65 14.67
N ARG A 177 -14.89 -30.71 15.38
CA ARG A 177 -15.82 -31.73 15.92
C ARG A 177 -16.86 -31.13 16.86
N THR A 178 -16.46 -30.17 17.68
CA THR A 178 -17.34 -29.52 18.65
C THR A 178 -18.03 -28.27 18.10
N GLU A 179 -17.94 -27.99 16.79
CA GLU A 179 -18.44 -26.76 16.16
C GLU A 179 -17.94 -25.47 16.85
N GLY A 180 -16.69 -25.49 17.30
CA GLY A 180 -15.99 -24.37 17.95
C GLY A 180 -16.13 -24.28 19.46
N LYS A 181 -17.05 -25.04 20.07
CA LYS A 181 -17.35 -24.97 21.51
C LYS A 181 -16.15 -25.23 22.42
N ILE A 182 -15.23 -26.11 22.02
CA ILE A 182 -14.03 -26.44 22.82
C ILE A 182 -13.10 -25.24 23.09
N LEU A 183 -13.23 -24.16 22.32
CA LEU A 183 -12.47 -22.92 22.52
C LEU A 183 -13.29 -21.82 23.20
N PHE A 184 -14.47 -22.12 23.76
CA PHE A 184 -15.13 -21.18 24.64
C PHE A 184 -14.42 -21.09 25.99
N LEU A 185 -14.45 -19.92 26.61
CA LEU A 185 -13.62 -19.61 27.78
C LEU A 185 -14.02 -20.40 29.03
N ASP A 186 -15.26 -20.88 29.09
CA ASP A 186 -15.76 -21.80 30.10
C ASP A 186 -15.29 -23.25 29.87
N GLN A 187 -14.89 -23.59 28.64
CA GLN A 187 -14.45 -24.94 28.24
C GLN A 187 -12.92 -25.09 28.23
N VAL A 188 -12.15 -23.99 28.26
CA VAL A 188 -10.68 -24.04 28.12
C VAL A 188 -10.00 -24.83 29.25
N THR A 189 -10.57 -24.88 30.44
CA THR A 189 -10.03 -25.68 31.56
C THR A 189 -10.15 -27.18 31.29
N GLU A 190 -11.31 -27.65 30.83
CA GLU A 190 -11.55 -29.06 30.52
C GLU A 190 -10.60 -29.56 29.41
N ILE A 191 -10.45 -28.80 28.33
CA ILE A 191 -9.53 -29.19 27.24
C ILE A 191 -8.07 -29.16 27.69
N SER A 192 -7.68 -28.26 28.60
CA SER A 192 -6.33 -28.22 29.16
C SER A 192 -6.04 -29.49 29.97
N GLU A 193 -6.97 -29.89 30.84
CA GLU A 193 -6.84 -31.17 31.56
C GLU A 193 -6.81 -32.37 30.63
N LYS A 194 -7.63 -32.37 29.58
CA LYS A 194 -7.67 -33.44 28.57
C LYS A 194 -6.30 -33.57 27.88
N ILE A 195 -5.72 -32.45 27.44
CA ILE A 195 -4.37 -32.41 26.84
C ILE A 195 -3.34 -32.95 27.83
N TYR A 196 -3.38 -32.49 29.09
CA TYR A 196 -2.44 -32.93 30.13
C TYR A 196 -2.55 -34.43 30.43
N LYS A 197 -3.77 -34.97 30.61
CA LYS A 197 -4.02 -36.40 30.84
C LYS A 197 -3.50 -37.25 29.67
N LEU A 198 -3.71 -36.80 28.44
CA LEU A 198 -3.20 -37.49 27.23
C LEU A 198 -1.66 -37.52 27.20
N ARG A 199 -0.98 -36.46 27.65
CA ARG A 199 0.49 -36.48 27.80
C ARG A 199 0.96 -37.54 28.79
N LYS A 200 0.29 -37.66 29.94
CA LYS A 200 0.68 -38.62 30.98
C LYS A 200 0.38 -40.08 30.60
N ASN A 201 -0.68 -40.31 29.83
CA ASN A 201 -1.14 -41.65 29.44
C ASN A 201 -0.45 -42.23 28.18
N GLY A 202 0.78 -41.82 27.89
CA GLY A 202 1.55 -42.38 26.77
C GLY A 202 1.37 -41.66 25.43
N GLY A 203 0.79 -40.46 25.41
CA GLY A 203 0.77 -39.58 24.25
C GLY A 203 -0.41 -39.80 23.29
N TRP A 204 -0.23 -39.38 22.04
CA TRP A 204 -1.31 -39.16 21.07
C TRP A 204 -1.51 -40.33 20.11
N THR A 205 -1.22 -41.56 20.53
CA THR A 205 -1.28 -42.77 19.69
C THR A 205 -2.60 -42.96 18.91
N PRO A 206 -3.79 -42.65 19.48
CA PRO A 206 -5.05 -42.66 18.72
C PRO A 206 -5.12 -41.66 17.55
N PHE A 207 -4.27 -40.62 17.56
CA PHE A 207 -4.17 -39.59 16.52
C PHE A 207 -3.09 -39.90 15.46
N ASP A 208 -2.19 -40.87 15.72
CA ASP A 208 -1.22 -41.32 14.72
C ASP A 208 -1.93 -41.91 13.49
N GLU A 209 -3.09 -42.54 13.68
CA GLU A 209 -3.94 -43.02 12.59
C GLU A 209 -4.48 -41.86 11.73
N ILE A 210 -4.82 -40.73 12.35
CA ILE A 210 -5.29 -39.52 11.67
C ILE A 210 -4.15 -38.88 10.85
N LYS A 211 -2.92 -38.86 11.39
CA LYS A 211 -1.71 -38.37 10.72
C LYS A 211 -1.31 -39.24 9.52
N LYS A 212 -1.47 -40.57 9.63
CA LYS A 212 -1.21 -41.55 8.56
C LYS A 212 -2.15 -41.42 7.36
N LYS A 213 -3.39 -40.94 7.55
CA LYS A 213 -4.41 -40.81 6.49
C LYS A 213 -4.17 -39.66 5.48
N LYS A 214 -2.95 -39.10 5.39
CA LYS A 214 -2.57 -38.01 4.46
C LYS A 214 -3.61 -36.87 4.42
N LEU A 215 -3.98 -36.36 5.59
CA LEU A 215 -4.84 -35.17 5.70
C LEU A 215 -4.31 -34.05 4.79
N PRO A 216 -5.17 -33.29 4.08
CA PRO A 216 -4.71 -32.13 3.33
C PRO A 216 -3.99 -31.19 4.29
N HIS A 217 -2.68 -30.98 4.09
CA HIS A 217 -1.77 -30.24 5.00
C HIS A 217 -2.51 -29.19 5.82
N LEU A 218 -2.79 -29.52 7.07
CA LEU A 218 -3.48 -28.66 8.01
C LEU A 218 -2.46 -27.62 8.49
N SER A 219 -2.44 -26.46 7.85
CA SER A 219 -1.49 -25.42 8.20
C SER A 219 -2.10 -24.61 9.35
N TYR A 220 -1.60 -24.79 10.56
CA TYR A 220 -1.97 -23.95 11.70
C TYR A 220 -1.36 -22.54 11.54
N PRO A 221 -1.94 -21.48 12.13
CA PRO A 221 -1.57 -20.09 11.83
C PRO A 221 -0.25 -19.65 12.48
N LYS A 222 0.81 -20.49 12.40
CA LYS A 222 2.14 -20.25 12.98
C LYS A 222 2.70 -18.89 12.60
N GLY A 223 2.59 -18.48 11.34
CA GLY A 223 3.06 -17.18 10.89
C GLY A 223 2.37 -16.01 11.59
N PHE A 224 1.07 -16.11 11.84
CA PHE A 224 0.34 -15.08 12.54
C PHE A 224 0.66 -15.09 14.04
N LEU A 225 0.64 -16.26 14.67
CA LEU A 225 0.97 -16.46 16.09
C LEU A 225 2.41 -16.07 16.45
N ARG A 226 3.36 -16.11 15.49
CA ARG A 226 4.75 -15.65 15.68
C ARG A 226 4.88 -14.18 16.02
N ASN A 227 3.85 -13.38 15.76
CA ASN A 227 3.86 -11.97 16.13
C ASN A 227 3.47 -11.76 17.61
N SER A 228 3.12 -12.83 18.33
CA SER A 228 2.69 -12.76 19.71
C SER A 228 3.82 -12.35 20.65
N PHE A 229 3.55 -11.41 21.55
CA PHE A 229 4.41 -11.11 22.70
C PHE A 229 4.27 -12.16 23.79
N PHE A 230 3.11 -12.78 23.94
CA PHE A 230 2.84 -13.77 24.99
C PHE A 230 3.30 -15.18 24.65
N LEU A 231 3.64 -15.45 23.40
CA LEU A 231 4.13 -16.76 22.96
C LEU A 231 5.62 -16.72 22.63
N ASN A 232 6.35 -17.74 23.09
CA ASN A 232 7.62 -18.15 22.51
C ASN A 232 7.33 -19.08 21.33
N VAL A 233 7.67 -18.61 20.13
CA VAL A 233 7.59 -19.41 18.89
C VAL A 233 9.00 -19.56 18.32
N GLU A 234 9.88 -20.24 19.06
CA GLU A 234 11.28 -20.43 18.66
C GLU A 234 11.46 -21.45 17.53
N LYS A 235 12.61 -21.35 16.86
CA LYS A 235 13.05 -22.19 15.75
C LYS A 235 14.18 -23.15 16.16
N ASP A 236 14.37 -23.35 17.47
CA ASP A 236 15.52 -24.08 18.00
C ASP A 236 15.35 -25.61 17.91
N ILE A 237 16.47 -26.28 17.63
CA ILE A 237 16.59 -27.47 16.76
C ILE A 237 16.01 -28.79 17.31
N LYS A 238 15.26 -28.79 18.43
CA LYS A 238 14.68 -30.03 18.97
C LYS A 238 13.22 -29.99 19.43
N LEU A 239 12.57 -28.83 19.60
CA LEU A 239 11.17 -28.75 20.05
C LEU A 239 10.41 -27.60 19.35
N ASN A 240 9.62 -27.92 18.32
CA ASN A 240 8.69 -27.01 17.65
C ASN A 240 7.43 -26.77 18.51
N ASN A 241 7.53 -26.05 19.62
CA ASN A 241 6.40 -25.84 20.53
C ASN A 241 5.94 -24.38 20.57
N PHE A 242 4.62 -24.17 20.71
CA PHE A 242 4.04 -22.88 21.11
C PHE A 242 4.03 -22.81 22.62
N ALA A 243 4.96 -22.09 23.24
CA ALA A 243 5.03 -21.97 24.70
C ALA A 243 4.57 -20.60 25.15
N VAL A 244 3.88 -20.52 26.28
CA VAL A 244 3.56 -19.24 26.90
C VAL A 244 4.80 -18.63 27.58
N LYS A 245 4.96 -17.32 27.50
CA LYS A 245 5.95 -16.60 28.32
C LYS A 245 5.38 -16.46 29.73
N ASN A 246 6.14 -16.84 30.75
CA ASN A 246 5.70 -16.79 32.14
C ASN A 246 5.61 -15.33 32.62
N GLU A 247 4.49 -14.69 32.34
CA GLU A 247 4.18 -13.32 32.75
C GLU A 247 3.00 -13.35 33.74
N LYS A 248 3.32 -13.15 35.02
CA LYS A 248 2.31 -13.08 36.09
C LYS A 248 1.36 -11.90 35.82
N ASN A 249 0.07 -12.08 36.09
CA ASN A 249 -1.00 -11.07 36.06
C ASN A 249 -1.55 -10.63 34.69
N ILE A 250 -1.22 -11.32 33.59
CA ILE A 250 -1.75 -10.97 32.25
C ILE A 250 -3.16 -11.50 32.00
N GLU A 251 -3.57 -12.55 32.70
CA GLU A 251 -4.89 -13.17 32.55
C GLU A 251 -6.04 -12.14 32.69
N ASN A 252 -5.98 -11.26 33.70
CA ASN A 252 -6.98 -10.22 33.94
C ASN A 252 -7.06 -9.20 32.79
N LEU A 253 -5.94 -8.87 32.14
CA LEU A 253 -5.91 -7.94 31.01
C LEU A 253 -6.47 -8.59 29.73
N LEU A 254 -6.28 -9.90 29.56
CA LEU A 254 -6.84 -10.66 28.43
C LEU A 254 -8.37 -10.83 28.53
N GLU A 255 -8.96 -10.73 29.73
CA GLU A 255 -10.42 -10.74 29.89
C GLU A 255 -11.08 -9.55 29.19
N GLY A 256 -10.43 -8.38 29.17
CA GLY A 256 -10.93 -7.21 28.43
C GLY A 256 -11.19 -7.50 26.95
N PHE A 257 -10.31 -8.28 26.31
CA PHE A 257 -10.43 -8.66 24.89
C PHE A 257 -11.37 -9.84 24.64
N SER A 258 -11.63 -10.65 25.65
CA SER A 258 -12.49 -11.84 25.57
C SER A 258 -13.92 -11.50 25.15
N ASN A 259 -14.42 -10.35 25.60
CA ASN A 259 -15.78 -9.88 25.35
C ASN A 259 -15.90 -9.03 24.07
N LEU A 260 -14.78 -8.63 23.46
CA LEU A 260 -14.77 -7.84 22.23
C LEU A 260 -15.11 -8.74 21.03
N LYS A 261 -16.39 -9.04 20.82
CA LYS A 261 -16.87 -9.81 19.67
C LYS A 261 -17.60 -8.92 18.66
N PHE A 262 -17.31 -9.08 17.37
CA PHE A 262 -18.10 -8.47 16.30
C PHE A 262 -19.24 -9.41 15.88
N ASN A 263 -20.47 -8.99 16.15
CA ASN A 263 -21.66 -9.72 15.77
C ASN A 263 -22.06 -9.41 14.32
N PHE A 264 -22.41 -10.45 13.56
CA PHE A 264 -22.89 -10.32 12.18
C PHE A 264 -23.84 -11.46 11.83
N SER A 265 -24.76 -11.21 10.89
CA SER A 265 -25.63 -12.27 10.40
C SER A 265 -24.87 -13.23 9.48
N SER A 266 -25.00 -14.53 9.76
CA SER A 266 -24.40 -15.61 8.97
C SER A 266 -24.90 -15.66 7.52
N THR A 267 -26.05 -15.02 7.21
CA THR A 267 -26.67 -14.99 5.88
C THR A 267 -26.14 -13.87 4.97
N ILE A 268 -25.52 -12.82 5.53
CA ILE A 268 -24.99 -11.69 4.75
C ILE A 268 -23.81 -12.16 3.88
N ASN A 269 -23.71 -11.69 2.64
CA ASN A 269 -22.59 -12.01 1.76
C ASN A 269 -21.24 -11.52 2.37
N PRO A 270 -20.17 -12.33 2.45
CA PRO A 270 -18.86 -11.87 2.96
C PRO A 270 -18.22 -10.73 2.16
N ARG A 271 -18.66 -10.54 0.91
CA ARG A 271 -18.21 -9.47 0.02
C ARG A 271 -19.06 -8.21 0.14
N ASP A 272 -20.04 -8.20 1.04
CA ASP A 272 -20.87 -7.04 1.32
C ASP A 272 -20.01 -5.88 1.86
N LEU A 273 -20.10 -4.73 1.18
CA LEU A 273 -19.29 -3.55 1.51
C LEU A 273 -19.66 -2.96 2.86
N LYS A 274 -20.94 -3.01 3.25
CA LYS A 274 -21.41 -2.49 4.54
C LYS A 274 -20.91 -3.38 5.68
N LEU A 275 -20.95 -4.69 5.52
CA LEU A 275 -20.36 -5.64 6.47
C LEU A 275 -18.87 -5.41 6.64
N TYR A 276 -18.13 -5.23 5.53
CA TYR A 276 -16.72 -4.88 5.56
C TYR A 276 -16.49 -3.60 6.36
N ASN A 277 -17.24 -2.54 6.03
CA ASN A 277 -17.04 -1.24 6.64
C ASN A 277 -17.35 -1.26 8.14
N ASN A 278 -18.43 -1.93 8.53
CA ASN A 278 -18.79 -2.11 9.94
C ASN A 278 -17.70 -2.86 10.70
N PHE A 279 -17.12 -3.91 10.10
CA PHE A 279 -16.03 -4.66 10.74
C PHE A 279 -14.73 -3.86 10.81
N SER A 280 -14.39 -3.10 9.78
CA SER A 280 -13.24 -2.19 9.79
C SER A 280 -13.41 -1.11 10.86
N ASN A 281 -14.57 -0.43 10.93
CA ASN A 281 -14.86 0.53 11.98
C ASN A 281 -14.80 -0.10 13.38
N TYR A 282 -15.31 -1.32 13.53
CA TYR A 282 -15.20 -2.06 14.77
C TYR A 282 -13.75 -2.36 15.18
N LEU A 283 -12.93 -2.81 14.23
CA LEU A 283 -11.52 -3.19 14.46
C LEU A 283 -10.62 -1.98 14.66
N TYR A 284 -10.96 -0.82 14.10
CA TYR A 284 -10.17 0.41 14.20
C TYR A 284 -10.90 1.49 15.00
N ASP A 285 -11.56 1.07 16.08
CA ASP A 285 -12.30 1.91 17.01
C ASP A 285 -11.38 2.37 18.15
N ASP A 286 -11.35 3.66 18.42
CA ASP A 286 -10.39 4.29 19.32
C ASP A 286 -10.47 3.74 20.76
N ASN A 287 -11.67 3.39 21.22
CA ASN A 287 -11.84 2.81 22.56
C ASN A 287 -11.13 1.46 22.70
N LYS A 288 -11.08 0.65 21.64
CA LYS A 288 -10.36 -0.64 21.67
C LYS A 288 -8.86 -0.44 21.60
N PHE A 289 -8.40 0.60 20.91
CA PHE A 289 -6.98 0.97 20.93
C PHE A 289 -6.54 1.41 22.31
N LYS A 290 -7.40 2.14 23.06
CA LYS A 290 -7.10 2.51 24.44
C LYS A 290 -6.90 1.29 25.35
N VAL A 291 -7.81 0.31 25.28
CA VAL A 291 -7.66 -0.97 26.02
C VAL A 291 -6.37 -1.70 25.64
N PHE A 292 -5.97 -1.62 24.36
CA PHE A 292 -4.71 -2.19 23.89
C PHE A 292 -3.48 -1.42 24.36
N GLU A 293 -3.53 -0.10 24.38
CA GLU A 293 -2.45 0.75 24.89
C GLU A 293 -2.18 0.49 26.38
N ASP A 294 -3.23 0.29 27.18
CA ASP A 294 -3.10 -0.09 28.60
C ASP A 294 -2.39 -1.45 28.75
N LEU A 295 -2.73 -2.44 27.90
CA LEU A 295 -2.06 -3.74 27.88
C LEU A 295 -0.58 -3.61 27.49
N ILE A 296 -0.27 -2.85 26.44
CA ILE A 296 1.12 -2.67 26.01
C ILE A 296 1.94 -1.92 27.05
N SER A 297 1.37 -0.90 27.70
CA SER A 297 2.04 -0.17 28.79
C SER A 297 2.39 -1.09 29.97
N PHE A 298 1.55 -2.10 30.23
CA PHE A 298 1.82 -3.13 31.23
C PHE A 298 2.94 -4.09 30.81
N VAL A 299 2.91 -4.58 29.58
CA VAL A 299 3.87 -5.57 29.04
C VAL A 299 5.24 -4.93 28.75
N GLN A 300 5.24 -3.67 28.32
CA GLN A 300 6.41 -2.86 28.01
C GLN A 300 6.39 -1.64 28.91
N LYS A 301 6.98 -1.80 30.12
CA LYS A 301 7.04 -0.73 31.11
C LYS A 301 7.48 0.60 30.47
N ASP A 302 6.74 1.66 30.77
CA ASP A 302 6.98 3.03 30.32
C ASP A 302 6.82 3.27 28.80
N PHE A 303 6.30 2.30 28.04
CA PHE A 303 5.90 2.55 26.65
C PHE A 303 4.59 3.33 26.60
N LYS A 304 4.58 4.45 25.87
CA LYS A 304 3.36 5.19 25.52
C LYS A 304 3.38 5.46 24.04
N PHE A 305 2.23 5.30 23.38
CA PHE A 305 2.14 5.81 22.02
C PHE A 305 2.17 7.34 22.09
N SER A 306 3.08 7.97 21.36
CA SER A 306 3.10 9.43 21.22
C SER A 306 1.88 9.85 20.39
N ASN A 307 0.74 10.03 21.06
CA ASN A 307 -0.52 10.58 20.59
C ASN A 307 -0.95 10.19 19.15
N PRO A 308 -1.13 8.89 18.83
CA PRO A 308 -1.45 8.42 17.48
C PRO A 308 -2.86 8.81 17.00
N LEU A 309 -3.70 9.35 17.90
CA LEU A 309 -5.11 9.64 17.66
C LEU A 309 -5.42 11.13 17.39
N VAL A 310 -4.55 12.06 17.82
CA VAL A 310 -4.88 13.50 17.82
C VAL A 310 -4.55 14.22 16.52
N ASP A 311 -3.56 13.77 15.74
CA ASP A 311 -3.13 14.49 14.53
C ASP A 311 -3.81 14.07 13.23
N PHE A 312 -4.63 13.00 13.25
CA PHE A 312 -5.30 12.48 12.06
C PHE A 312 -6.77 12.11 12.32
N ALA A 313 -7.46 12.84 13.21
CA ALA A 313 -8.91 12.81 13.26
C ALA A 313 -9.43 12.90 11.83
N ALA A 314 -10.21 11.89 11.41
CA ALA A 314 -10.65 11.65 10.03
C ALA A 314 -10.84 12.99 9.31
N GLN A 315 -9.80 13.45 8.59
CA GLN A 315 -9.90 14.74 7.94
C GLN A 315 -11.09 14.60 7.00
N ASN A 316 -11.94 15.62 6.92
CA ASN A 316 -12.94 15.66 5.87
C ASN A 316 -12.17 15.77 4.55
N PHE A 317 -11.73 14.62 4.05
CA PHE A 317 -10.93 14.42 2.87
C PHE A 317 -11.77 14.89 1.68
N ASN A 318 -11.67 16.18 1.38
CA ASN A 318 -12.09 16.71 0.10
C ASN A 318 -11.07 16.25 -0.97
N GLU A 319 -11.40 16.49 -2.24
CA GLU A 319 -10.58 16.00 -3.36
C GLU A 319 -9.13 16.55 -3.31
N GLU A 320 -8.96 17.81 -2.90
CA GLU A 320 -7.66 18.48 -2.83
C GLU A 320 -6.77 17.90 -1.73
N ILE A 321 -7.27 17.78 -0.50
CA ILE A 321 -6.56 17.21 0.64
C ILE A 321 -6.18 15.75 0.34
N SER A 322 -7.12 14.98 -0.22
CA SER A 322 -6.88 13.58 -0.61
C SER A 322 -5.81 13.46 -1.68
N LYS A 323 -5.78 14.40 -2.64
CA LYS A 323 -4.76 14.43 -3.69
C LYS A 323 -3.39 14.74 -3.09
N LYS A 324 -3.30 15.75 -2.24
CA LYS A 324 -2.05 16.13 -1.56
C LYS A 324 -1.50 14.95 -0.75
N TYR A 325 -2.32 14.36 0.13
CA TYR A 325 -1.94 13.20 0.95
C TYR A 325 -1.37 12.04 0.10
N ARG A 326 -2.08 11.65 -0.98
CA ARG A 326 -1.60 10.58 -1.87
C ARG A 326 -0.24 10.88 -2.49
N ILE A 327 -0.03 12.12 -2.94
CA ILE A 327 1.24 12.54 -3.55
C ILE A 327 2.36 12.53 -2.50
N GLU A 328 2.12 13.06 -1.30
CA GLU A 328 3.10 13.05 -0.21
C GLU A 328 3.53 11.63 0.16
N LYS A 329 2.57 10.68 0.27
CA LYS A 329 2.88 9.27 0.55
C LYS A 329 3.61 8.55 -0.58
N ILE A 330 3.37 8.93 -1.84
CA ILE A 330 4.16 8.40 -2.97
C ILE A 330 5.59 8.97 -2.92
N LEU A 331 5.73 10.28 -2.73
CA LEU A 331 7.03 10.96 -2.70
C LEU A 331 7.91 10.46 -1.55
N SER A 332 7.35 10.21 -0.36
CA SER A 332 8.11 9.69 0.78
C SER A 332 8.72 8.31 0.53
N LYS A 333 8.20 7.56 -0.46
CA LYS A 333 8.68 6.22 -0.83
C LYS A 333 9.67 6.22 -1.98
N ILE A 334 9.88 7.36 -2.64
CA ILE A 334 10.87 7.46 -3.70
C ILE A 334 12.25 7.56 -3.06
N GLY A 335 13.02 6.47 -3.12
CA GLY A 335 14.35 6.42 -2.50
C GLY A 335 15.39 7.38 -3.11
N ASN A 336 15.35 7.61 -4.43
CA ASN A 336 16.21 8.60 -5.08
C ASN A 336 15.39 9.54 -5.97
N LEU A 337 15.39 10.81 -5.60
CA LEU A 337 14.72 11.88 -6.33
C LEU A 337 15.51 12.30 -7.58
N ASP A 338 16.81 12.02 -7.60
CA ASP A 338 17.71 12.28 -8.72
C ASP A 338 17.92 11.02 -9.57
N ARG A 339 17.64 11.15 -10.87
CA ARG A 339 17.89 10.08 -11.84
C ARG A 339 18.99 10.49 -12.80
N LYS A 340 20.02 9.65 -12.91
CA LYS A 340 21.07 9.82 -13.94
C LYS A 340 20.45 9.56 -15.32
N VAL A 341 20.55 10.54 -16.22
CA VAL A 341 20.07 10.43 -17.61
C VAL A 341 21.23 10.71 -18.55
N ILE A 342 21.53 9.76 -19.45
CA ILE A 342 22.50 9.96 -20.54
C ILE A 342 21.78 10.74 -21.65
N LYS A 343 22.23 11.97 -21.94
CA LYS A 343 21.67 12.81 -23.01
C LYS A 343 22.71 13.01 -24.12
N ARG A 344 22.26 12.99 -25.37
CA ARG A 344 23.09 13.37 -26.53
C ARG A 344 23.22 14.90 -26.58
N GLN A 345 24.45 15.40 -26.65
CA GLN A 345 24.73 16.84 -26.81
C GLN A 345 24.75 17.22 -28.29
N ARG A 346 24.26 18.43 -28.61
CA ARG A 346 24.31 19.01 -29.96
C ARG A 346 25.69 19.68 -30.14
N ALA A 347 26.55 19.08 -30.97
CA ALA A 347 27.92 19.56 -31.15
C ALA A 347 27.98 20.92 -31.88
N GLU A 348 27.10 21.15 -32.85
CA GLU A 348 27.11 22.34 -33.70
C GLU A 348 26.59 23.61 -33.00
N GLN A 349 25.74 23.45 -31.98
CA GLN A 349 25.00 24.55 -31.37
C GLN A 349 25.93 25.62 -30.76
N HIS A 350 27.09 25.22 -30.22
CA HIS A 350 28.07 26.13 -29.66
C HIS A 350 28.62 27.10 -30.73
N TYR A 351 29.03 26.56 -31.88
CA TYR A 351 29.56 27.34 -32.99
C TYR A 351 28.51 28.24 -33.62
N LEU A 352 27.29 27.72 -33.81
CA LEU A 352 26.15 28.49 -34.29
C LEU A 352 25.81 29.66 -33.37
N ARG A 353 25.94 29.47 -32.05
CA ARG A 353 25.71 30.52 -31.06
C ARG A 353 26.77 31.61 -31.14
N GLN A 354 28.05 31.26 -31.22
CA GLN A 354 29.14 32.21 -31.39
C GLN A 354 28.99 33.05 -32.65
N TYR A 355 28.46 32.47 -33.73
CA TYR A 355 28.23 33.20 -34.98
C TYR A 355 27.14 34.27 -34.88
N ILE A 356 26.05 34.01 -34.15
CA ILE A 356 24.86 34.88 -34.17
C ILE A 356 24.73 35.80 -32.96
N ILE A 357 25.38 35.45 -31.85
CA ILE A 357 25.38 36.23 -30.61
C ILE A 357 26.81 36.71 -30.39
N ASP A 358 27.05 37.96 -30.78
CA ASP A 358 28.32 38.64 -30.59
C ASP A 358 28.15 39.73 -29.51
N GLY A 359 28.98 39.69 -28.47
CA GLY A 359 28.94 40.61 -27.34
C GLY A 359 27.98 40.24 -26.18
N GLU A 360 27.81 41.18 -25.25
CA GLU A 360 27.05 40.98 -24.00
C GLU A 360 25.53 41.06 -24.18
N THR A 361 25.06 41.68 -25.27
CA THR A 361 23.63 41.81 -25.57
C THR A 361 23.35 41.47 -27.02
N CYS A 362 22.15 40.94 -27.29
CA CYS A 362 21.69 40.62 -28.63
C CYS A 362 20.20 40.96 -28.77
N GLU A 363 19.82 41.46 -29.95
CA GLU A 363 18.44 41.82 -30.26
C GLU A 363 17.64 40.59 -30.74
N CYS A 364 16.45 40.39 -30.16
CA CYS A 364 15.55 39.32 -30.59
C CYS A 364 14.93 39.60 -31.97
N ALA A 365 14.98 38.62 -32.87
CA ALA A 365 14.49 38.73 -34.24
C ALA A 365 12.97 38.95 -34.37
N ILE A 366 12.19 38.67 -33.33
CA ILE A 366 10.72 38.81 -33.32
C ILE A 366 10.28 40.08 -32.59
N CYS A 367 10.65 40.22 -31.31
CA CYS A 367 10.18 41.34 -30.49
C CYS A 367 11.03 42.60 -30.65
N GLN A 368 12.23 42.49 -31.23
CA GLN A 368 13.19 43.56 -31.50
C GLN A 368 13.70 44.28 -30.24
N LYS A 369 13.57 43.65 -29.08
CA LYS A 369 14.18 44.13 -27.83
C LYS A 369 15.58 43.54 -27.69
N SER A 370 16.50 44.35 -27.18
CA SER A 370 17.84 43.89 -26.79
C SER A 370 17.79 43.26 -25.40
N PHE A 371 18.44 42.10 -25.25
CA PHE A 371 18.58 41.41 -23.98
C PHE A 371 20.04 40.98 -23.80
N PRO A 372 20.48 40.75 -22.55
CA PRO A 372 21.71 40.02 -22.28
C PRO A 372 21.79 38.72 -23.08
N SER A 373 22.98 38.41 -23.60
CA SER A 373 23.23 37.26 -24.47
C SER A 373 22.79 35.93 -23.86
N ASN A 374 22.82 35.79 -22.53
CA ASN A 374 22.35 34.61 -21.80
C ASN A 374 20.81 34.45 -21.76
N LEU A 375 20.03 35.44 -22.21
CA LEU A 375 18.57 35.39 -22.36
C LEU A 375 18.14 35.31 -23.84
N ILE A 376 19.09 35.01 -24.72
CA ILE A 376 18.87 34.85 -26.16
C ILE A 376 19.24 33.43 -26.55
N THR A 377 18.29 32.71 -27.12
CA THR A 377 18.45 31.40 -27.71
C THR A 377 18.80 31.50 -29.20
N THR A 378 19.77 30.69 -29.62
CA THR A 378 20.10 30.47 -31.04
C THR A 378 19.11 29.47 -31.63
N ALA A 379 17.93 29.97 -31.96
CA ALA A 379 16.80 29.18 -32.42
C ALA A 379 17.02 28.75 -33.87
N HIS A 380 16.74 27.47 -34.19
CA HIS A 380 16.64 27.09 -35.60
C HIS A 380 15.29 27.53 -36.16
N ILE A 381 15.30 28.24 -37.29
CA ILE A 381 14.13 28.64 -38.06
C ILE A 381 13.36 27.40 -38.53
N LYS A 382 14.08 26.44 -39.15
CA LYS A 382 13.55 25.10 -39.46
C LYS A 382 13.81 24.18 -38.26
N LYS A 383 12.83 23.42 -37.80
CA LYS A 383 13.03 22.51 -36.65
C LYS A 383 14.23 21.60 -36.88
N ARG A 384 15.19 21.61 -35.95
CA ARG A 384 16.46 20.87 -36.06
C ARG A 384 16.27 19.37 -36.33
N LEU A 385 15.22 18.75 -35.75
CA LEU A 385 14.87 17.34 -35.99
C LEU A 385 14.45 17.04 -37.44
N LYS A 386 14.07 18.07 -38.20
CA LYS A 386 13.68 18.02 -39.62
C LYS A 386 14.79 18.54 -40.54
N CYS A 387 15.90 19.01 -39.97
CA CYS A 387 17.05 19.42 -40.74
C CYS A 387 17.88 18.19 -41.14
N ASN A 388 18.32 18.14 -42.38
CA ASN A 388 19.41 17.26 -42.77
C ASN A 388 20.74 17.78 -42.18
N ASP A 389 21.81 17.05 -42.43
CA ASP A 389 23.11 17.34 -41.84
C ASP A 389 23.77 18.61 -42.41
N ASP A 390 23.50 18.95 -43.66
CA ASP A 390 23.98 20.20 -44.27
C ASP A 390 23.20 21.40 -43.71
N GLU A 391 21.88 21.28 -43.58
CA GLU A 391 21.01 22.29 -42.98
C GLU A 391 21.36 22.55 -41.51
N LYS A 392 21.77 21.52 -40.74
CA LYS A 392 22.25 21.72 -39.36
C LYS A 392 23.57 22.51 -39.29
N ARG A 393 24.38 22.49 -40.36
CA ARG A 393 25.64 23.22 -40.47
C ARG A 393 25.46 24.60 -41.12
N ASP A 394 24.30 24.88 -41.69
CA ASP A 394 24.00 26.14 -42.37
C ASP A 394 23.74 27.26 -41.35
N THR A 395 24.59 28.29 -41.33
CA THR A 395 24.42 29.45 -40.44
C THR A 395 23.17 30.28 -40.75
N ASN A 396 22.55 30.09 -41.92
CA ASN A 396 21.28 30.73 -42.26
C ASN A 396 20.06 29.98 -41.70
N VAL A 397 20.23 28.80 -41.08
CA VAL A 397 19.12 28.07 -40.46
C VAL A 397 18.71 28.64 -39.11
N ILE A 398 19.47 29.60 -38.56
CA ILE A 398 19.29 30.11 -37.20
C ILE A 398 18.90 31.60 -37.16
N MET A 399 18.25 31.99 -36.06
CA MET A 399 18.00 33.39 -35.70
C MET A 399 18.04 33.56 -34.16
N PRO A 400 18.38 34.75 -33.63
CA PRO A 400 18.36 35.00 -32.19
C PRO A 400 16.92 35.27 -31.74
N LEU A 401 16.43 34.49 -30.77
CA LEU A 401 15.13 34.71 -30.14
C LEU A 401 15.29 34.82 -28.63
N CYS A 402 14.51 35.69 -27.99
CA CYS A 402 14.57 35.83 -26.54
C CYS A 402 13.84 34.70 -25.80
N ASP A 403 14.41 34.33 -24.66
CA ASP A 403 13.85 33.35 -23.72
C ASP A 403 12.62 33.90 -22.96
N MET A 404 12.38 35.21 -23.07
CA MET A 404 11.20 35.89 -22.51
C MET A 404 9.87 35.50 -23.19
N GLY A 405 9.92 34.64 -24.22
CA GLY A 405 8.74 33.99 -24.81
C GLY A 405 8.78 33.84 -26.34
N CYS A 406 9.60 34.62 -27.05
CA CYS A 406 9.63 34.58 -28.52
C CYS A 406 10.11 33.23 -29.07
N ASP A 407 11.14 32.63 -28.46
CA ASP A 407 11.66 31.32 -28.85
C ASP A 407 10.57 30.24 -28.77
N ARG A 408 9.93 30.12 -27.60
CA ARG A 408 8.90 29.10 -27.36
C ARG A 408 7.65 29.31 -28.21
N LEU A 409 7.20 30.56 -28.39
CA LEU A 409 6.04 30.87 -29.22
C LEU A 409 6.31 30.58 -30.70
N PHE A 410 7.54 30.80 -31.18
CA PHE A 410 7.93 30.44 -32.53
C PHE A 410 8.02 28.91 -32.68
N GLU A 411 8.74 28.22 -31.78
CA GLU A 411 8.94 26.75 -31.80
C GLU A 411 7.61 25.97 -31.79
N LEU A 412 6.65 26.41 -30.97
CA LEU A 412 5.31 25.83 -30.85
C LEU A 412 4.33 26.34 -31.92
N LYS A 413 4.77 27.27 -32.78
CA LYS A 413 4.01 27.87 -33.88
C LYS A 413 2.80 28.68 -33.43
N PHE A 414 2.87 29.33 -32.28
CA PHE A 414 1.95 30.42 -31.95
C PHE A 414 2.30 31.67 -32.76
N LEU A 415 3.60 31.87 -33.05
CA LEU A 415 4.10 32.88 -33.96
C LEU A 415 4.75 32.21 -35.17
N VAL A 416 4.50 32.75 -36.35
CA VAL A 416 5.19 32.39 -37.60
C VAL A 416 5.67 33.68 -38.27
N VAL A 417 6.65 33.58 -39.16
CA VAL A 417 7.08 34.72 -39.97
C VAL A 417 6.73 34.42 -41.42
N ASN A 418 5.88 35.26 -42.00
CA ASN A 418 5.45 35.16 -43.39
C ASN A 418 5.72 36.48 -44.10
N SER A 419 6.38 36.42 -45.25
CA SER A 419 6.80 37.60 -46.02
C SER A 419 7.57 38.63 -45.18
N GLY A 420 8.38 38.15 -44.22
CA GLY A 420 9.18 38.99 -43.33
C GLY A 420 8.43 39.63 -42.16
N PHE A 421 7.14 39.36 -41.98
CA PHE A 421 6.34 39.87 -40.86
C PHE A 421 5.88 38.76 -39.92
N VAL A 422 5.89 39.07 -38.63
CA VAL A 422 5.40 38.16 -37.58
C VAL A 422 3.87 38.06 -37.68
N LYS A 423 3.36 36.84 -37.80
CA LYS A 423 1.94 36.51 -37.86
C LYS A 423 1.56 35.49 -36.80
N LYS A 424 0.27 35.44 -36.50
CA LYS A 424 -0.32 34.43 -35.62
C LYS A 424 -0.33 33.08 -36.34
N GLY A 425 0.09 32.03 -35.66
CA GLY A 425 0.02 30.68 -36.20
C GLY A 425 -1.43 30.20 -36.34
N LYS A 426 -1.66 29.28 -37.29
CA LYS A 426 -2.98 28.70 -37.56
C LYS A 426 -3.29 27.56 -36.58
N ASN A 427 -4.57 27.29 -36.34
CA ASN A 427 -5.07 26.11 -35.62
C ASN A 427 -4.54 25.91 -34.19
N LYS A 428 -4.25 26.99 -33.47
CA LYS A 428 -3.84 26.94 -32.05
C LYS A 428 -4.98 27.36 -31.14
N LYS A 429 -5.23 26.57 -30.09
CA LYS A 429 -6.05 27.01 -28.95
C LYS A 429 -5.27 28.09 -28.21
N ILE A 430 -5.83 29.29 -28.14
CA ILE A 430 -5.19 30.48 -27.56
C ILE A 430 -6.14 31.05 -26.52
N THR A 431 -5.63 31.28 -25.31
CA THR A 431 -6.35 31.96 -24.24
C THR A 431 -6.26 33.47 -24.42
N ASP A 432 -7.19 34.22 -23.82
CA ASP A 432 -7.23 35.69 -23.94
C ASP A 432 -5.93 36.35 -23.47
N ASP A 433 -5.30 35.84 -22.41
CA ASP A 433 -4.06 36.40 -21.89
C ASP A 433 -2.87 36.16 -22.82
N LEU A 434 -2.82 34.99 -23.47
CA LEU A 434 -1.80 34.71 -24.47
C LEU A 434 -2.01 35.57 -25.72
N ASP A 435 -3.26 35.79 -26.14
CA ASP A 435 -3.56 36.69 -27.26
C ASP A 435 -3.14 38.14 -26.96
N LYS A 436 -3.44 38.66 -25.76
CA LYS A 436 -2.97 39.97 -25.30
C LYS A 436 -1.45 40.08 -25.33
N TYR A 437 -0.73 39.05 -24.88
CA TYR A 437 0.73 39.01 -24.92
C TYR A 437 1.28 39.03 -26.36
N MET A 438 0.62 38.33 -27.29
CA MET A 438 1.07 38.21 -28.68
C MET A 438 0.76 39.44 -29.54
N LYS A 439 -0.34 40.16 -29.28
CA LYS A 439 -0.75 41.36 -30.04
C LYS A 439 0.38 42.34 -30.39
N PRO A 440 1.23 42.80 -29.44
CA PRO A 440 2.31 43.73 -29.75
C PRO A 440 3.47 43.13 -30.57
N LEU A 441 3.47 41.81 -30.80
CA LEU A 441 4.46 41.11 -31.63
C LEU A 441 3.98 40.96 -33.07
N ILE A 442 2.66 40.85 -33.28
CA ILE A 442 2.07 40.68 -34.61
C ILE A 442 2.34 41.93 -35.46
N GLY A 443 2.74 41.71 -36.71
CA GLY A 443 3.07 42.77 -37.66
C GLY A 443 4.49 43.34 -37.50
N LYS A 444 5.27 42.93 -36.50
CA LYS A 444 6.69 43.31 -36.42
C LYS A 444 7.48 42.67 -37.56
N LYS A 445 8.46 43.40 -38.08
CA LYS A 445 9.37 42.92 -39.13
C LYS A 445 10.44 42.00 -38.53
N CYS A 446 10.60 40.80 -39.07
CA CYS A 446 11.71 39.93 -38.70
C CYS A 446 12.95 40.29 -39.50
N LYS A 447 13.99 40.83 -38.83
CA LYS A 447 15.26 41.23 -39.47
C LYS A 447 16.01 40.06 -40.14
N TYR A 448 15.70 38.83 -39.74
CA TYR A 448 16.36 37.61 -40.22
C TYR A 448 15.66 36.98 -41.43
N TYR A 449 14.56 37.55 -41.93
CA TYR A 449 13.91 37.09 -43.16
C TYR A 449 14.56 37.73 -44.40
N ASN A 450 15.26 36.93 -45.19
CA ASN A 450 15.93 37.33 -46.43
C ASN A 450 15.98 36.17 -47.43
N ASN A 451 16.57 36.39 -48.62
CA ASN A 451 16.61 35.38 -49.69
C ASN A 451 17.28 34.05 -49.26
N LYS A 452 18.24 34.07 -48.34
CA LYS A 452 18.95 32.87 -47.87
C LYS A 452 18.15 32.10 -46.81
N THR A 453 17.39 32.79 -45.97
CA THR A 453 16.64 32.22 -44.84
C THR A 453 15.18 31.89 -45.19
N LYS A 454 14.65 32.48 -46.28
CA LYS A 454 13.25 32.35 -46.73
C LYS A 454 12.75 30.90 -46.77
N LYS A 455 13.53 29.99 -47.36
CA LYS A 455 13.19 28.56 -47.45
C LYS A 455 12.92 27.92 -46.07
N TYR A 456 13.62 28.35 -45.03
CA TYR A 456 13.45 27.81 -43.68
C TYR A 456 12.20 28.36 -43.00
N PHE A 457 11.90 29.65 -43.21
CA PHE A 457 10.65 30.26 -42.72
C PHE A 457 9.42 29.67 -43.40
N GLU A 458 9.46 29.47 -44.72
CA GLU A 458 8.38 28.83 -45.48
C GLU A 458 8.14 27.40 -45.00
N PHE A 459 9.21 26.63 -44.76
CA PHE A 459 9.09 25.29 -44.17
C PHE A 459 8.44 25.34 -42.78
N HIS A 460 8.87 26.27 -41.93
CA HIS A 460 8.32 26.42 -40.58
C HIS A 460 6.81 26.75 -40.60
N GLU A 461 6.40 27.66 -41.48
CA GLU A 461 5.01 28.04 -41.70
C GLU A 461 4.17 26.91 -42.30
N ASN A 462 4.68 26.16 -43.27
CA ASN A 462 3.90 25.13 -43.95
C ASN A 462 3.69 23.84 -43.15
N GLU A 463 4.55 23.54 -42.17
CA GLU A 463 4.32 22.42 -41.24
C GLU A 463 3.25 22.75 -40.15
N SER A 464 2.43 23.80 -40.32
CA SER A 464 1.46 24.28 -39.30
C SER A 464 0.30 23.33 -39.04
#